data_AF-A0A242Z081-F1
#
_entry.id   AF-A0A242Z081-F1
#
_cell.length_a   1.000
_cell.length_b   1.000
_cell.length_c   1.000
_cell.angle_alpha   90.00
_cell.angle_beta   90.00
_cell.angle_gamma   90.00
#
_symmetry.space_group_name_H-M   'P 1'
#
loop_
_entity.id
_entity.type
_entity.pdbx_description
1 polymer ?
#
loop_
_entity_poly.entity_id
_entity_poly.type
_entity_poly.pdbx_seq_one_letter_code
_entity_poly.pdbx_strand_id
1 'polypeptide(L)'
;MTTNINFKGNKTCYYPLGINEKNGVIPCTQISQNFTSEEIVKDHENDSYFFRSLEKHGIKLNESQIEAVRNVNGPVITLAGAGSGKTSVLTSKVGYMMNYKEINPANIMILTFTKKAAEEMKSRISNLPGLSISGARQLLAGTFHSIFLRVIRNAGINQKIISSEKMKHIAIKNILRDLKLADSYEPETIVSMIGYFKNHMIKPSDLPTKSVIDRELRDIYAMYEQWKEQQNMIDFDDILVIMYDLLITNFKLRELIQEKIKYILVDEFQVRP
;
A
#
# COMPACT_ATOMS: atom_id res chain seq x y z
N MET A 1 -4.43 -35.27 -2.07
CA MET A 1 -5.44 -36.32 -2.31
C MET A 1 -6.71 -35.93 -1.57
N THR A 2 -7.80 -35.70 -2.29
CA THR A 2 -9.11 -35.32 -1.74
C THR A 2 -9.73 -36.49 -0.97
N THR A 3 -9.82 -36.38 0.35
CA THR A 3 -10.58 -37.31 1.19
C THR A 3 -12.04 -36.86 1.22
N ASN A 4 -12.92 -37.57 0.52
CA ASN A 4 -14.36 -37.39 0.61
C ASN A 4 -14.86 -37.95 1.94
N ILE A 5 -15.34 -37.09 2.84
CA ILE A 5 -16.00 -37.51 4.09
C ILE A 5 -17.50 -37.46 3.86
N ASN A 6 -18.16 -38.63 3.87
CA ASN A 6 -19.62 -38.71 3.86
C ASN A 6 -20.17 -38.36 5.25
N PHE A 7 -20.56 -37.11 5.46
CA PHE A 7 -21.30 -36.70 6.65
C PHE A 7 -22.78 -37.08 6.50
N LYS A 8 -23.28 -38.03 7.30
CA LYS A 8 -24.72 -38.18 7.55
C LYS A 8 -25.12 -37.15 8.63
N GLY A 9 -25.55 -35.97 8.21
CA GLY A 9 -25.98 -34.91 9.12
C GLY A 9 -27.28 -35.26 9.85
N ASN A 10 -27.33 -34.99 11.15
CA ASN A 10 -28.59 -34.79 11.87
C ASN A 10 -29.21 -33.44 11.44
N LYS A 11 -30.54 -33.30 11.61
CA LYS A 11 -31.49 -32.24 11.12
C LYS A 11 -31.12 -30.75 11.32
N THR A 12 -29.91 -30.39 11.70
CA THR A 12 -29.46 -29.02 12.00
C THR A 12 -28.38 -28.48 11.06
N CYS A 13 -28.04 -29.17 9.97
CA CYS A 13 -27.06 -28.67 8.99
C CYS A 13 -27.72 -27.80 7.91
N TYR A 14 -27.37 -26.52 7.85
CA TYR A 14 -27.75 -25.62 6.75
C TYR A 14 -26.86 -25.88 5.53
N TYR A 15 -27.45 -26.18 4.38
CA TYR A 15 -26.73 -26.35 3.12
C TYR A 15 -26.64 -25.02 2.35
N PRO A 16 -25.50 -24.69 1.73
CA PRO A 16 -25.42 -23.56 0.80
C PRO A 16 -26.43 -23.70 -0.35
N LEU A 17 -26.97 -22.57 -0.83
CA LEU A 17 -27.91 -22.53 -1.95
C LEU A 17 -27.34 -23.29 -3.17
N GLY A 18 -28.09 -24.30 -3.64
CA GLY A 18 -27.71 -25.16 -4.77
C GLY A 18 -27.16 -26.55 -4.41
N ILE A 19 -26.92 -26.83 -3.12
CA ILE A 19 -26.46 -28.13 -2.64
C ILE A 19 -27.63 -28.83 -1.92
N ASN A 20 -28.20 -29.87 -2.53
CA ASN A 20 -29.28 -30.67 -1.92
C ASN A 20 -28.72 -31.78 -1.02
N GLU A 21 -29.42 -32.06 0.08
CA GLU A 21 -29.12 -33.11 1.06
C GLU A 21 -28.88 -34.51 0.44
N LYS A 22 -29.44 -34.77 -0.75
CA LYS A 22 -29.27 -36.04 -1.49
C LYS A 22 -27.97 -36.14 -2.32
N ASN A 23 -27.37 -35.02 -2.74
CA ASN A 23 -26.19 -34.99 -3.65
C ASN A 23 -25.03 -34.12 -3.13
N GLY A 24 -25.13 -33.59 -1.91
CA GLY A 24 -24.24 -32.57 -1.41
C GLY A 24 -22.97 -33.11 -0.77
N VAL A 25 -21.94 -33.37 -1.58
CA VAL A 25 -20.56 -33.34 -1.06
C VAL A 25 -20.23 -31.88 -0.82
N ILE A 26 -20.24 -31.44 0.43
CA ILE A 26 -19.65 -30.15 0.79
C ILE A 26 -18.13 -30.37 0.69
N PRO A 27 -17.42 -29.68 -0.22
CA PRO A 27 -15.97 -29.74 -0.23
C PRO A 27 -15.46 -29.10 1.07
N CYS A 28 -15.12 -29.94 2.03
CA CYS A 28 -14.42 -29.52 3.22
C CYS A 28 -12.95 -29.34 2.86
N THR A 29 -12.46 -28.11 2.95
CA THR A 29 -11.02 -27.87 2.97
C THR A 29 -10.44 -28.61 4.17
N GLN A 30 -9.34 -29.33 3.99
CA GLN A 30 -8.61 -29.90 5.12
C GLN A 30 -8.26 -28.75 6.07
N ILE A 31 -8.62 -28.90 7.35
CA ILE A 31 -8.14 -28.00 8.39
C ILE A 31 -6.62 -28.00 8.24
N SER A 32 -6.03 -26.83 7.96
CA SER A 32 -4.57 -26.74 7.89
C SER A 32 -4.02 -27.26 9.21
N GLN A 33 -3.08 -28.20 9.16
CA GLN A 33 -2.44 -28.67 10.37
C GLN A 33 -1.93 -27.44 11.13
N ASN A 34 -2.40 -27.23 12.36
CA ASN A 34 -2.09 -26.05 13.17
C ASN A 34 -0.66 -26.14 13.73
N PHE A 35 0.29 -26.53 12.89
CA PHE A 35 1.68 -26.58 13.25
C PHE A 35 2.20 -25.16 13.43
N THR A 36 2.85 -24.90 14.55
CA THR A 36 3.49 -23.62 14.82
C THR A 36 4.95 -23.67 14.45
N SER A 37 5.64 -22.53 14.48
CA SER A 37 7.09 -22.47 14.30
C SER A 37 7.86 -23.45 15.21
N GLU A 38 7.37 -23.82 16.41
CA GLU A 38 7.88 -24.93 17.25
C GLU A 38 8.04 -26.26 16.52
N GLU A 39 7.03 -26.64 15.74
CA GLU A 39 6.97 -27.95 15.08
C GLU A 39 7.55 -27.88 13.66
N ILE A 40 7.51 -26.70 13.04
CA ILE A 40 7.95 -26.48 11.65
C ILE A 40 9.43 -26.13 11.57
N VAL A 41 9.92 -25.21 12.42
CA VAL A 41 11.32 -24.77 12.42
C VAL A 41 12.12 -25.69 13.31
N LYS A 42 13.02 -26.46 12.72
CA LYS A 42 13.86 -27.42 13.44
C LYS A 42 14.94 -26.67 14.24
N ASP A 43 15.30 -27.20 15.41
CA ASP A 43 16.26 -26.55 16.32
C ASP A 43 17.67 -26.38 15.70
N HIS A 44 18.02 -27.21 14.71
CA HIS A 44 19.28 -27.09 13.98
C HIS A 44 19.29 -25.93 12.95
N GLU A 45 18.15 -25.31 12.66
CA GLU A 45 18.07 -24.19 11.72
C GLU A 45 18.65 -22.92 12.36
N ASN A 46 19.46 -22.19 11.60
CA ASN A 46 20.22 -21.05 12.10
C ASN A 46 19.33 -19.90 12.59
N ASP A 47 18.10 -19.79 12.10
CA ASP A 47 17.13 -18.77 12.49
C ASP A 47 16.06 -19.27 13.49
N SER A 48 16.21 -20.51 13.98
CA SER A 48 15.27 -21.10 14.94
C SER A 48 15.06 -20.22 16.17
N TYR A 49 16.13 -19.62 16.70
CA TYR A 49 16.08 -18.73 17.86
C TYR A 49 15.15 -17.52 17.64
N PHE A 50 15.11 -16.99 16.41
CA PHE A 50 14.27 -15.83 16.07
C PHE A 50 12.79 -16.22 16.16
N PHE A 51 12.40 -17.34 15.54
CA PHE A 51 11.01 -17.81 15.55
C PHE A 51 10.56 -18.23 16.95
N ARG A 52 11.42 -18.90 17.72
CA ARG A 52 11.14 -19.21 19.14
C ARG A 52 10.93 -17.94 19.98
N SER A 53 11.66 -16.87 19.66
CA SER A 53 11.51 -15.58 20.34
C SER A 53 10.16 -14.92 20.02
N LEU A 54 9.74 -14.95 18.75
CA LEU A 54 8.43 -14.48 18.32
C LEU A 54 7.29 -15.23 19.02
N GLU A 55 7.40 -16.55 19.14
CA GLU A 55 6.38 -17.39 19.80
C GLU A 55 6.26 -17.08 21.29
N LYS A 56 7.39 -16.92 22.00
CA LYS A 56 7.41 -16.46 23.40
C LYS A 56 6.77 -15.09 23.57
N HIS A 57 6.82 -14.27 22.52
CA HIS A 57 6.15 -12.96 22.47
C HIS A 57 4.69 -13.04 21.99
N GLY A 58 4.15 -14.25 21.80
CA GLY A 58 2.76 -14.48 21.41
C GLY A 58 2.48 -14.43 19.90
N ILE A 59 3.52 -14.36 19.06
CA ILE A 59 3.39 -14.35 17.60
C ILE A 59 3.68 -15.77 17.08
N LYS A 60 2.61 -16.47 16.68
CA LYS A 60 2.69 -17.81 16.09
C LYS A 60 2.50 -17.70 14.58
N LEU A 61 3.42 -18.28 13.82
CA LEU A 61 3.38 -18.28 12.36
C LEU A 61 3.21 -19.72 11.84
N ASN A 62 2.40 -19.88 10.80
CA ASN A 62 2.32 -21.13 10.06
C ASN A 62 3.43 -21.23 9.00
N GLU A 63 3.52 -22.37 8.31
CA GLU A 63 4.58 -22.66 7.34
C GLU A 63 4.69 -21.59 6.23
N SER A 64 3.58 -21.24 5.58
CA SER A 64 3.57 -20.23 4.51
C SER A 64 3.93 -18.83 5.02
N GLN A 65 3.55 -18.50 6.26
CA GLN A 65 3.93 -17.24 6.90
C GLN A 65 5.42 -17.21 7.24
N ILE A 66 6.00 -18.32 7.71
CA ILE A 66 7.44 -18.47 7.95
C ILE A 66 8.21 -18.30 6.63
N GLU A 67 7.75 -18.95 5.56
CA GLU A 67 8.34 -18.80 4.23
C GLU A 67 8.30 -17.32 3.76
N ALA A 68 7.17 -16.64 3.94
CA ALA A 68 7.02 -15.22 3.60
C ALA A 68 7.97 -14.31 4.42
N VAL A 69 8.22 -14.65 5.69
CA VAL A 69 9.17 -13.95 6.58
C VAL A 69 10.61 -14.20 6.13
N ARG A 70 10.98 -15.45 5.80
CA ARG A 70 12.33 -15.83 5.36
C ARG A 70 12.70 -15.27 3.99
N ASN A 71 11.72 -15.10 3.11
CA ASN A 71 11.93 -14.63 1.75
C ASN A 71 12.22 -13.12 1.71
N VAL A 72 13.49 -12.75 1.83
CA VAL A 72 13.94 -11.35 1.89
C VAL A 72 14.37 -10.79 0.52
N ASN A 73 14.75 -11.66 -0.41
CA ASN A 73 15.37 -11.27 -1.68
C ASN A 73 14.40 -11.38 -2.85
N GLY A 74 14.47 -10.41 -3.77
CA GLY A 74 13.66 -10.40 -4.98
C GLY A 74 12.21 -9.95 -4.75
N PRO A 75 11.41 -9.88 -5.82
CA PRO A 75 10.00 -9.49 -5.73
C PRO A 75 9.17 -10.61 -5.11
N VAL A 76 8.33 -10.27 -4.13
CA VAL A 76 7.44 -11.21 -3.44
C VAL A 76 6.06 -10.57 -3.30
N ILE A 77 5.01 -11.34 -3.58
CA ILE A 77 3.63 -10.98 -3.28
C ILE A 77 3.05 -11.99 -2.30
N THR A 78 2.50 -11.50 -1.18
CA THR A 78 1.83 -12.34 -0.18
C THR A 78 0.33 -12.12 -0.29
N LEU A 79 -0.38 -13.09 -0.86
CA LEU A 79 -1.85 -13.08 -0.94
C LEU A 79 -2.41 -13.61 0.37
N ALA A 80 -3.26 -12.82 1.04
CA ALA A 80 -3.84 -13.26 2.29
C ALA A 80 -5.24 -12.66 2.51
N GLY A 81 -6.17 -13.47 3.02
CA GLY A 81 -7.53 -13.06 3.37
C GLY A 81 -7.59 -12.11 4.56
N ALA A 82 -8.77 -11.59 4.89
CA ALA A 82 -8.98 -10.86 6.14
C ALA A 82 -8.66 -11.78 7.35
N GLY A 83 -8.06 -11.23 8.41
CA GLY A 83 -7.74 -12.00 9.62
C GLY A 83 -6.59 -13.02 9.51
N SER A 84 -5.97 -13.16 8.33
CA SER A 84 -4.87 -14.12 8.07
C SER A 84 -3.50 -13.74 8.66
N GLY A 85 -3.43 -12.69 9.48
CA GLY A 85 -2.18 -12.25 10.10
C GLY A 85 -1.21 -11.46 9.19
N LYS A 86 -1.69 -10.86 8.09
CA LYS A 86 -0.88 -10.03 7.16
C LYS A 86 0.09 -9.09 7.87
N THR A 87 -0.43 -8.27 8.79
CA THR A 87 0.37 -7.32 9.54
C THR A 87 1.43 -8.02 10.38
N SER A 88 1.09 -9.13 11.06
CA SER A 88 2.04 -9.92 11.85
C SER A 88 3.15 -10.51 11.00
N VAL A 89 2.85 -10.98 9.77
CA VAL A 89 3.85 -11.45 8.81
C VAL A 89 4.78 -10.31 8.40
N LEU A 90 4.22 -9.15 8.03
CA LEU A 90 5.01 -8.00 7.59
C LEU A 90 5.94 -7.49 8.70
N THR A 91 5.43 -7.33 9.93
CA THR A 91 6.26 -6.89 11.06
C THR A 91 7.30 -7.94 11.44
N SER A 92 6.94 -9.23 11.45
CA SER A 92 7.90 -10.32 11.70
C SER A 92 8.99 -10.37 10.64
N LYS A 93 8.64 -10.11 9.37
CA LYS A 93 9.60 -10.03 8.26
C LYS A 93 10.60 -8.89 8.47
N VAL A 94 10.14 -7.71 8.85
CA VAL A 94 11.05 -6.59 9.16
C VAL A 94 11.94 -6.94 10.36
N GLY A 95 11.38 -7.56 11.40
CA GLY A 95 12.17 -8.04 12.53
C GLY A 95 13.21 -9.08 12.13
N TYR A 96 12.87 -10.02 11.24
CA TYR A 96 13.79 -11.03 10.71
C TYR A 96 14.92 -10.39 9.91
N MET A 97 14.59 -9.42 9.06
CA MET A 97 15.56 -8.65 8.28
C MET A 97 16.55 -7.91 9.18
N MET A 98 16.08 -7.30 10.26
CA MET A 98 16.91 -6.51 11.17
C MET A 98 17.75 -7.40 12.12
N ASN A 99 17.14 -8.40 12.75
CA ASN A 99 17.79 -9.19 13.81
C ASN A 99 18.61 -10.38 13.30
N TYR A 100 18.13 -11.06 12.26
CA TYR A 100 18.77 -12.28 11.76
C TYR A 100 19.59 -12.02 10.51
N LYS A 101 19.09 -11.18 9.58
CA LYS A 101 19.84 -10.81 8.37
C LYS A 101 20.72 -9.57 8.55
N GLU A 102 20.69 -8.95 9.74
CA GLU A 102 21.49 -7.77 10.09
C GLU A 102 21.36 -6.61 9.08
N ILE A 103 20.20 -6.50 8.43
CA ILE A 103 19.93 -5.44 7.46
C ILE A 103 19.77 -4.12 8.20
N ASN A 104 20.53 -3.11 7.76
CA ASN A 104 20.41 -1.76 8.30
C ASN A 104 18.96 -1.25 8.16
N PRO A 105 18.28 -0.86 9.26
CA PRO A 105 16.89 -0.38 9.21
C PRO A 105 16.69 0.83 8.29
N ALA A 106 17.72 1.67 8.13
CA ALA A 106 17.67 2.82 7.22
C ALA A 106 17.50 2.41 5.73
N ASN A 107 17.74 1.14 5.40
CA ASN A 107 17.59 0.58 4.06
C ASN A 107 16.20 -0.04 3.80
N ILE A 108 15.32 -0.03 4.81
CA ILE A 108 13.99 -0.63 4.75
C ILE A 108 12.94 0.50 4.72
N MET A 109 12.09 0.46 3.69
CA MET A 109 10.93 1.35 3.56
C MET A 109 9.63 0.54 3.68
N ILE A 110 8.70 1.04 4.50
CA ILE A 110 7.37 0.46 4.69
C ILE A 110 6.31 1.47 4.26
N LEU A 111 5.52 1.11 3.27
CA LEU A 111 4.48 1.94 2.69
C LEU A 111 3.09 1.47 3.14
N THR A 112 2.26 2.41 3.58
CA THR A 112 0.87 2.17 4.00
C THR A 112 -0.11 3.14 3.35
N PHE A 113 -1.40 2.84 3.47
CA PHE A 113 -2.46 3.77 3.05
C PHE A 113 -2.74 4.86 4.07
N THR A 114 -2.64 4.55 5.37
CA THR A 114 -2.94 5.52 6.42
C THR A 114 -1.72 5.79 7.30
N LYS A 115 -1.62 7.03 7.81
CA LYS A 115 -0.61 7.40 8.80
C LYS A 115 -0.71 6.53 10.06
N LYS A 116 -1.95 6.22 10.48
CA LYS A 116 -2.22 5.35 11.63
C LYS A 116 -1.61 3.96 11.43
N ALA A 117 -1.81 3.33 10.27
CA ALA A 117 -1.24 2.03 9.96
C ALA A 117 0.31 2.05 9.95
N ALA A 118 0.92 3.12 9.42
CA ALA A 118 2.38 3.26 9.45
C ALA A 118 2.93 3.35 10.89
N GLU A 119 2.30 4.16 11.74
CA GLU A 119 2.71 4.30 13.14
C GLU A 119 2.42 3.04 13.96
N GLU A 120 1.31 2.37 13.71
CA GLU A 120 1.01 1.06 14.31
C GLU A 120 2.07 0.02 13.92
N MET A 121 2.48 -0.03 12.65
CA MET A 121 3.54 -0.95 12.22
C MET A 121 4.88 -0.63 12.87
N LYS A 122 5.29 0.65 12.94
CA LYS A 122 6.50 1.04 13.68
C LYS A 122 6.44 0.61 15.14
N SER A 123 5.29 0.82 15.80
CA SER A 123 5.10 0.44 17.20
C SER A 123 5.20 -1.08 17.39
N ARG A 124 4.52 -1.86 16.55
CA ARG A 124 4.59 -3.32 16.56
C ARG A 124 6.03 -3.81 16.36
N ILE A 125 6.74 -3.25 15.39
CA ILE A 125 8.15 -3.59 15.14
C ILE A 125 9.01 -3.21 16.35
N SER A 126 8.85 -2.02 16.94
CA SER A 126 9.64 -1.62 18.11
C SER A 126 9.44 -2.52 19.34
N ASN A 127 8.32 -3.25 19.41
CA ASN A 127 8.01 -4.17 20.49
C ASN A 127 8.47 -5.60 20.21
N LEU A 128 8.94 -5.92 19.00
CA LEU A 128 9.43 -7.26 18.69
C LEU A 128 10.70 -7.57 19.49
N PRO A 129 10.86 -8.83 19.93
CA PRO A 129 12.01 -9.22 20.72
C PRO A 129 13.32 -9.08 19.92
N GLY A 130 14.38 -8.65 20.61
CA GLY A 130 15.70 -8.44 20.03
C GLY A 130 15.87 -7.12 19.27
N LEU A 131 14.80 -6.37 19.00
CA LEU A 131 14.89 -5.05 18.36
C LEU A 131 15.07 -3.94 19.37
N SER A 132 15.91 -2.97 19.03
CA SER A 132 16.04 -1.73 19.77
C SER A 132 15.04 -0.69 19.28
N ILE A 133 14.53 0.12 20.21
CA ILE A 133 13.67 1.29 19.90
C ILE A 133 14.41 2.26 18.94
N SER A 134 15.74 2.35 19.03
CA SER A 134 16.56 3.13 18.11
C SER A 134 16.60 2.55 16.69
N GLY A 135 16.62 1.22 16.54
CA GLY A 135 16.52 0.55 15.24
C GLY A 135 15.16 0.78 14.58
N ALA A 136 14.07 0.61 15.32
CA ALA A 136 12.72 0.82 14.79
C ALA A 136 12.46 2.27 14.36
N ARG A 137 13.04 3.27 15.04
CA ARG A 137 12.95 4.69 14.66
C ARG A 137 13.67 5.04 13.36
N GLN A 138 14.65 4.25 12.95
CA GLN A 138 15.39 4.47 11.69
C GLN A 138 14.63 3.97 10.46
N LEU A 139 13.61 3.12 10.64
CA LEU A 139 12.76 2.64 9.54
C LEU A 139 12.02 3.79 8.88
N LEU A 140 12.06 3.81 7.54
CA LEU A 140 11.23 4.73 6.77
C LEU A 140 9.82 4.13 6.59
N ALA A 141 8.97 4.27 7.62
CA ALA A 141 7.55 3.91 7.50
C ALA A 141 6.66 5.14 7.36
N GLY A 142 5.73 5.09 6.40
CA GLY A 142 4.79 6.18 6.13
C GLY A 142 3.85 5.88 4.97
N THR A 143 2.97 6.83 4.66
CA THR A 143 2.19 6.76 3.43
C THR A 143 3.01 7.23 2.23
N PHE A 144 2.61 6.84 1.02
CA PHE A 144 3.19 7.34 -0.23
C PHE A 144 3.34 8.86 -0.20
N HIS A 145 2.23 9.58 0.04
CA HIS A 145 2.22 11.04 0.12
C HIS A 145 3.21 11.59 1.15
N SER A 146 3.26 11.02 2.35
CA SER A 146 4.14 11.54 3.41
C SER A 146 5.63 11.37 3.08
N ILE A 147 6.00 10.23 2.49
CA ILE A 147 7.39 9.92 2.12
C ILE A 147 7.78 10.75 0.89
N PHE A 148 6.93 10.78 -0.13
CA PHE A 148 7.20 11.50 -1.38
C PHE A 148 7.29 13.00 -1.15
N LEU A 149 6.39 13.55 -0.34
CA LEU A 149 6.46 14.96 0.03
C LEU A 149 7.79 15.30 0.71
N ARG A 150 8.31 14.44 1.58
CA ARG A 150 9.62 14.65 2.21
C ARG A 150 10.75 14.70 1.18
N VAL A 151 10.72 13.82 0.18
CA VAL A 151 11.70 13.81 -0.91
C VAL A 151 11.58 15.08 -1.78
N ILE A 152 10.37 15.42 -2.19
CA ILE A 152 10.04 16.60 -2.99
C ILE A 152 10.52 17.90 -2.32
N ARG A 153 10.28 18.05 -1.02
CA ARG A 153 10.75 19.21 -0.23
C ARG A 153 12.27 19.29 -0.18
N ASN A 154 12.94 18.16 0.02
CA ASN A 154 14.40 18.09 0.01
C ASN A 154 15.00 18.40 -1.37
N ALA A 155 14.24 18.16 -2.45
CA ALA A 155 14.61 18.55 -3.81
C ALA A 155 14.34 20.04 -4.13
N GLY A 156 13.83 20.82 -3.16
CA GLY A 156 13.59 22.26 -3.29
C GLY A 156 12.18 22.65 -3.75
N ILE A 157 11.30 21.67 -3.99
CA ILE A 157 9.92 21.90 -4.42
C ILE A 157 9.07 22.22 -3.17
N ASN A 158 8.79 23.50 -2.99
CA ASN A 158 8.23 24.05 -1.74
C ASN A 158 6.82 24.68 -1.88
N GLN A 159 6.10 24.39 -2.96
CA GLN A 159 4.71 24.81 -3.21
C GLN A 159 3.78 24.50 -2.03
N LYS A 160 2.74 25.30 -1.80
CA LYS A 160 1.76 25.02 -0.73
C LYS A 160 0.81 23.89 -1.15
N ILE A 161 0.47 22.99 -0.23
CA ILE A 161 -0.49 21.92 -0.51
C ILE A 161 -1.91 22.45 -0.33
N ILE A 162 -2.76 22.25 -1.34
CA ILE A 162 -4.19 22.49 -1.26
C ILE A 162 -4.81 21.35 -0.43
N SER A 163 -4.97 21.59 0.86
CA SER A 163 -5.58 20.63 1.78
C SER A 163 -7.10 20.74 1.87
N SER A 164 -7.71 21.73 1.22
CA SER A 164 -9.15 22.01 1.31
C SER A 164 -9.85 21.67 0.01
N GLU A 165 -10.78 20.72 0.06
CA GLU A 165 -11.67 20.40 -1.08
C GLU A 165 -12.52 21.61 -1.49
N LYS A 166 -12.95 22.43 -0.53
CA LYS A 166 -13.67 23.68 -0.81
C LYS A 166 -12.85 24.62 -1.70
N MET A 167 -11.54 24.71 -1.49
CA MET A 167 -10.66 25.54 -2.31
C MET A 167 -10.58 25.02 -3.75
N LYS A 168 -10.47 23.69 -3.93
CA LYS A 168 -10.51 23.06 -5.26
C LYS A 168 -11.84 23.35 -5.95
N HIS A 169 -12.97 23.18 -5.26
CA HIS A 169 -14.30 23.45 -5.83
C HIS A 169 -14.46 24.91 -6.25
N ILE A 170 -14.00 25.87 -5.44
CA ILE A 170 -14.05 27.29 -5.82
C ILE A 170 -13.21 27.57 -7.07
N ALA A 171 -12.01 27.00 -7.15
CA ALA A 171 -11.14 27.15 -8.32
C ALA A 171 -11.81 26.60 -9.60
N ILE A 172 -12.30 25.36 -9.53
CA ILE A 172 -13.00 24.71 -10.65
C ILE A 172 -14.26 25.50 -11.04
N LYS A 173 -15.07 25.94 -10.07
CA LYS A 173 -16.27 26.75 -10.36
C LYS A 173 -15.95 28.03 -11.13
N ASN A 174 -14.84 28.70 -10.79
CA ASN A 174 -14.41 29.88 -11.52
C ASN A 174 -13.95 29.53 -12.95
N ILE A 175 -13.17 28.46 -13.12
CA ILE A 175 -12.72 27.97 -14.44
C ILE A 175 -13.92 27.62 -15.33
N LEU A 176 -14.91 26.89 -14.80
CA LEU A 176 -16.13 26.54 -15.53
C LEU A 176 -16.91 27.78 -15.96
N ARG A 177 -16.99 28.81 -15.12
CA ARG A 177 -17.63 30.08 -15.48
C ARG A 177 -16.88 30.78 -16.61
N ASP A 178 -15.55 30.82 -16.55
CA ASP A 178 -14.72 31.50 -17.55
C ASP A 178 -14.81 30.79 -18.92
N LEU A 179 -14.95 29.46 -18.92
CA LEU A 179 -15.19 28.64 -20.12
C LEU A 179 -16.66 28.60 -20.57
N LYS A 180 -17.59 29.23 -19.84
CA LYS A 180 -19.05 29.16 -20.07
C LYS A 180 -19.63 27.74 -20.02
N LEU A 181 -19.08 26.93 -19.11
CA LEU A 181 -19.45 25.52 -18.88
C LEU A 181 -20.06 25.30 -17.49
N ALA A 182 -20.45 26.36 -16.79
CA ALA A 182 -20.98 26.30 -15.42
C ALA A 182 -22.26 25.46 -15.28
N ASP A 183 -23.09 25.40 -16.33
CA ASP A 183 -24.31 24.58 -16.37
C ASP A 183 -24.08 23.18 -16.96
N SER A 184 -22.86 22.91 -17.45
CA SER A 184 -22.51 21.67 -18.15
C SER A 184 -21.85 20.63 -17.23
N TYR A 185 -21.13 21.09 -16.20
CA TYR A 185 -20.36 20.22 -15.31
C TYR A 185 -20.48 20.66 -13.85
N GLU A 186 -20.61 19.66 -12.97
CA GLU A 186 -20.50 19.88 -11.53
C GLU A 186 -19.02 19.92 -11.10
N PRO A 187 -18.57 20.91 -10.29
CA PRO A 187 -17.19 21.03 -9.85
C PRO A 187 -16.62 19.76 -9.20
N GLU A 188 -17.42 19.08 -8.38
CA GLU A 188 -17.08 17.82 -7.70
C GLU A 188 -16.70 16.72 -8.70
N THR A 189 -17.44 16.65 -9.83
CA THR A 189 -17.20 15.67 -10.89
C THR A 189 -15.87 15.95 -11.58
N ILE A 190 -15.60 17.22 -11.88
CA ILE A 190 -14.35 17.64 -12.51
C ILE A 190 -13.14 17.39 -11.59
N VAL A 191 -13.22 17.71 -10.30
CA VAL A 191 -12.13 17.41 -9.35
C VAL A 191 -11.85 15.91 -9.33
N SER A 192 -12.89 15.07 -9.33
CA SER A 192 -12.75 13.62 -9.35
C SER A 192 -12.12 13.11 -10.65
N MET A 193 -12.51 13.66 -11.81
CA MET A 193 -11.92 13.34 -13.11
C MET A 193 -10.44 13.75 -13.20
N ILE A 194 -10.10 14.95 -12.74
CA ILE A 194 -8.70 15.42 -12.69
C ILE A 194 -7.87 14.50 -11.79
N GLY A 195 -8.38 14.14 -10.62
CA GLY A 195 -7.73 13.18 -9.73
C GLY A 195 -7.52 11.82 -10.41
N TYR A 196 -8.53 11.32 -11.15
CA TYR A 196 -8.41 10.11 -11.94
C TYR A 196 -7.29 10.21 -12.99
N PHE A 197 -7.26 11.28 -13.78
CA PHE A 197 -6.23 11.50 -14.80
C PHE A 197 -4.82 11.50 -14.20
N LYS A 198 -4.62 12.22 -13.10
CA LYS A 198 -3.32 12.29 -12.42
C LYS A 198 -2.86 10.95 -11.85
N ASN A 199 -3.76 10.21 -11.24
CA ASN A 199 -3.43 8.88 -10.70
C ASN A 199 -3.01 7.90 -11.82
N HIS A 200 -3.46 8.13 -13.05
CA HIS A 200 -3.05 7.39 -14.25
C HIS A 200 -1.90 8.06 -15.02
N MET A 201 -1.27 9.09 -14.45
CA MET A 201 -0.18 9.87 -15.07
C MET A 201 -0.56 10.52 -16.42
N ILE A 202 -1.85 10.79 -16.63
CA ILE A 202 -2.38 11.45 -17.84
C ILE A 202 -2.25 12.95 -17.66
N LYS A 203 -1.46 13.61 -18.52
CA LYS A 203 -1.34 15.08 -18.55
C LYS A 203 -2.48 15.67 -19.38
N PRO A 204 -2.78 16.99 -19.26
CA PRO A 204 -3.76 17.62 -20.13
C PRO A 204 -3.45 17.40 -21.63
N SER A 205 -2.18 17.42 -22.02
CA SER A 205 -1.76 17.16 -23.41
C SER A 205 -2.09 15.76 -23.93
N ASP A 206 -2.27 14.79 -23.02
CA ASP A 206 -2.48 13.38 -23.36
C ASP A 206 -3.97 13.05 -23.51
N LEU A 207 -4.85 13.96 -23.09
CA LEU A 207 -6.29 13.76 -23.24
C LEU A 207 -6.70 13.77 -24.73
N PRO A 208 -7.68 12.93 -25.11
CA PRO A 208 -8.24 12.94 -26.46
C PRO A 208 -8.74 14.33 -26.86
N THR A 209 -8.88 14.57 -28.17
CA THR A 209 -9.40 15.83 -28.72
C THR A 209 -10.48 15.59 -29.79
N LYS A 210 -11.04 14.38 -29.82
CA LYS A 210 -11.94 13.93 -30.89
C LYS A 210 -13.34 14.50 -30.73
N SER A 211 -13.83 14.55 -29.48
CA SER A 211 -15.16 15.08 -29.17
C SER A 211 -15.10 16.53 -28.66
N VAL A 212 -16.26 17.17 -28.53
CA VAL A 212 -16.38 18.48 -27.86
C VAL A 212 -16.04 18.33 -26.37
N ILE A 213 -16.60 17.30 -25.73
CA ILE A 213 -16.37 16.98 -24.31
C ILE A 213 -14.88 16.75 -24.04
N ASP A 214 -14.16 16.04 -24.92
CA ASP A 214 -12.73 15.78 -24.69
C ASP A 214 -11.92 17.08 -24.65
N ARG A 215 -12.25 18.02 -25.56
CA ARG A 215 -11.60 19.33 -25.62
C ARG A 215 -11.94 20.17 -24.41
N GLU A 216 -13.20 20.15 -23.97
CA GLU A 216 -13.63 20.85 -22.76
C GLU A 216 -12.90 20.32 -21.51
N LEU A 217 -12.87 19.00 -21.31
CA LEU A 217 -12.16 18.38 -20.18
C LEU A 217 -10.67 18.69 -20.21
N ARG A 218 -10.05 18.66 -21.39
CA ARG A 218 -8.65 19.06 -21.57
C ARG A 218 -8.40 20.50 -21.16
N ASP A 219 -9.24 21.41 -21.63
CA ASP A 219 -9.07 22.84 -21.39
C ASP A 219 -9.35 23.17 -19.91
N ILE A 220 -10.36 22.55 -19.29
CA ILE A 220 -10.63 22.64 -17.84
C ILE A 220 -9.42 22.16 -17.03
N TYR A 221 -8.87 20.98 -17.37
CA TYR A 221 -7.74 20.42 -16.66
C TYR A 221 -6.48 21.29 -16.82
N ALA A 222 -6.19 21.75 -18.04
CA ALA A 222 -5.07 22.66 -18.29
C ALA A 222 -5.17 23.98 -17.51
N MET A 223 -6.37 24.59 -17.49
CA MET A 223 -6.61 25.80 -16.70
C MET A 223 -6.47 25.57 -15.20
N TYR A 224 -6.85 24.39 -14.71
CA TYR A 224 -6.68 24.05 -13.29
C TYR A 224 -5.21 23.93 -12.90
N GLU A 225 -4.38 23.25 -13.71
CA GLU A 225 -2.94 23.17 -13.49
C GLU A 225 -2.28 24.55 -13.55
N GLN A 226 -2.63 25.37 -14.54
CA GLN A 226 -2.13 26.75 -14.66
C GLN A 226 -2.53 27.60 -13.45
N TRP A 227 -3.78 27.49 -12.98
CA TRP A 227 -4.23 28.22 -11.80
C TRP A 227 -3.41 27.82 -10.56
N LYS A 228 -3.15 26.53 -10.33
CA LYS A 228 -2.32 26.09 -9.19
C LYS A 228 -0.89 26.61 -9.29
N GLU A 229 -0.30 26.58 -10.49
CA GLU A 229 1.04 27.09 -10.73
C GLU A 229 1.13 28.59 -10.40
N GLN A 230 0.16 29.39 -10.85
CA GLN A 230 0.08 30.82 -10.53
C GLN A 230 -0.05 31.10 -9.02
N GLN A 231 -0.73 30.21 -8.29
CA GLN A 231 -0.86 30.30 -6.83
C GLN A 231 0.34 29.70 -6.07
N ASN A 232 1.35 29.16 -6.78
CA ASN A 232 2.47 28.42 -6.21
C ASN A 232 1.99 27.27 -5.30
N MET A 233 1.01 26.52 -5.79
CA MET A 233 0.30 25.46 -5.07
C MET A 233 0.37 24.12 -5.81
N ILE A 234 0.21 23.04 -5.04
CA ILE A 234 0.01 21.68 -5.52
C ILE A 234 -1.13 21.03 -4.72
N ASP A 235 -1.81 20.04 -5.28
CA ASP A 235 -2.75 19.19 -4.57
C ASP A 235 -2.09 17.87 -4.11
N PHE A 236 -2.88 16.95 -3.55
CA PHE A 236 -2.37 15.66 -3.09
C PHE A 236 -1.98 14.74 -4.25
N ASP A 237 -2.72 14.75 -5.35
CA ASP A 237 -2.45 13.90 -6.51
C ASP A 237 -1.14 14.32 -7.20
N ASP A 238 -0.84 15.63 -7.21
CA ASP A 238 0.43 16.16 -7.72
C ASP A 238 1.65 15.58 -7.02
N ILE A 239 1.54 15.19 -5.74
CA ILE A 239 2.68 14.62 -5.00
C ILE A 239 3.15 13.33 -5.69
N LEU A 240 2.22 12.53 -6.24
CA LEU A 240 2.57 11.30 -6.96
C LEU A 240 3.19 11.62 -8.32
N VAL A 241 2.58 12.54 -9.07
CA VAL A 241 3.04 12.95 -10.41
C VAL A 241 4.42 13.59 -10.34
N ILE A 242 4.63 14.54 -9.41
CA ILE A 242 5.92 15.21 -9.21
C ILE A 242 6.99 14.20 -8.78
N MET A 243 6.67 13.28 -7.88
CA MET A 243 7.65 12.26 -7.46
C MET A 243 8.05 11.37 -8.64
N TYR A 244 7.09 10.97 -9.47
CA TYR A 244 7.35 10.20 -10.68
C TYR A 244 8.25 10.97 -11.65
N ASP A 245 7.89 12.21 -11.99
CA ASP A 245 8.65 13.07 -12.90
C ASP A 245 10.07 13.32 -12.35
N LEU A 246 10.22 13.57 -11.03
CA LEU A 246 11.53 13.72 -10.38
C LEU A 246 12.38 12.46 -10.51
N LEU A 247 11.83 11.27 -10.27
CA LEU A 247 12.59 10.02 -10.35
C LEU A 247 13.01 9.69 -11.79
N ILE A 248 12.22 10.07 -12.79
CA ILE A 248 12.56 9.84 -14.20
C ILE A 248 13.62 10.82 -14.68
N THR A 249 13.48 12.10 -14.32
CA THR A 249 14.33 13.17 -14.85
C THR A 249 15.62 13.38 -14.05
N ASN A 250 15.61 13.15 -12.73
CA ASN A 250 16.76 13.35 -11.86
C ASN A 250 17.45 12.01 -11.52
N PHE A 251 18.35 11.59 -12.41
CA PHE A 251 19.11 10.35 -12.27
C PHE A 251 19.84 10.24 -10.93
N LYS A 252 20.50 11.32 -10.49
CA LYS A 252 21.28 11.36 -9.25
C LYS A 252 20.39 11.16 -8.01
N LEU A 253 19.22 11.82 -7.98
CA LEU A 253 18.26 11.63 -6.90
C LEU A 253 17.75 10.18 -6.87
N ARG A 254 17.43 9.62 -8.04
CA ARG A 254 16.97 8.23 -8.16
C ARG A 254 18.03 7.25 -7.65
N GLU A 255 19.29 7.40 -8.05
CA GLU A 255 20.39 6.58 -7.54
C GLU A 255 20.54 6.68 -6.03
N LEU A 256 20.57 7.90 -5.48
CA LEU A 256 20.65 8.10 -4.03
C LEU A 256 19.52 7.40 -3.26
N ILE A 257 18.30 7.43 -3.81
CA ILE A 257 17.16 6.73 -3.21
C ILE A 257 17.32 5.21 -3.34
N GLN A 258 17.75 4.69 -4.49
CA GLN A 258 17.96 3.25 -4.72
C GLN A 258 19.18 2.70 -3.96
N GLU A 259 20.19 3.52 -3.70
CA GLU A 259 21.32 3.20 -2.84
C GLU A 259 20.90 3.09 -1.39
N LYS A 260 20.09 4.04 -0.94
CA LYS A 260 19.59 4.06 0.43
C LYS A 260 18.54 2.97 0.66
N ILE A 261 17.47 2.95 -0.12
CA ILE A 261 16.32 2.05 0.08
C ILE A 261 16.52 0.78 -0.75
N LYS A 262 16.88 -0.31 -0.07
CA LYS A 262 17.11 -1.62 -0.68
C LYS A 262 15.89 -2.53 -0.62
N TYR A 263 15.04 -2.33 0.39
CA TYR A 263 13.87 -3.16 0.61
C TYR A 263 12.64 -2.28 0.74
N ILE A 264 11.62 -2.58 -0.06
CA ILE A 264 10.35 -1.86 -0.07
C ILE A 264 9.26 -2.86 0.27
N LEU A 265 8.58 -2.62 1.39
CA LEU A 265 7.41 -3.37 1.82
C LEU A 265 6.19 -2.48 1.64
N VAL A 266 5.15 -3.01 1.01
CA VAL A 266 3.89 -2.29 0.78
C VAL A 266 2.77 -3.07 1.43
N ASP A 267 2.07 -2.44 2.36
CA ASP A 267 0.86 -3.00 2.96
C ASP A 267 -0.39 -2.61 2.15
N GLU A 268 -1.41 -3.46 2.17
CA GLU A 268 -2.70 -3.27 1.47
C GLU A 268 -2.60 -2.95 -0.04
N PHE A 269 -1.66 -3.60 -0.75
CA PHE A 269 -1.35 -3.32 -2.16
C PHE A 269 -2.57 -3.26 -3.09
N GLN A 270 -3.67 -3.96 -2.77
CA GLN A 270 -4.90 -3.98 -3.56
C GLN A 270 -5.68 -2.65 -3.59
N VAL A 271 -5.41 -1.71 -2.68
CA VAL A 271 -6.14 -0.43 -2.61
C VAL A 271 -5.46 0.66 -3.45
N ARG A 272 -4.40 0.30 -4.19
CA ARG A 272 -3.62 1.26 -4.96
C ARG A 272 -4.37 1.74 -6.21
N PRO A 273 -4.51 3.06 -6.42
CA PRO A 273 -4.89 3.59 -7.72
C PRO A 273 -3.78 3.38 -8.77
#